data_AF-A0A5C5G2X6-F1
#
_entry.id   AF-A0A5C5G2X6-F1
#
_cell.length_a   1.000
_cell.length_b   1.000
_cell.length_c   1.000
_cell.angle_alpha   90.00
_cell.angle_beta   90.00
_cell.angle_gamma   90.00
#
_symmetry.space_group_name_H-M   'P 1'
#
loop_
_entity.id
_entity.type
_entity.pdbx_description
1 polymer ?
#
loop_
_entity_poly.entity_id
_entity_poly.type
_entity_poly.pdbx_seq_one_letter_code
_entity_poly.pdbx_strand_id
1 'polypeptide(L)'
;MAGAGVGRSEREREGGKGEAPCHQAAPPRPSAVCPRLAHTLLALLSQCMHSQESHPRSHHNHHHPQPSPRPLKRTRLAPLVLISLALALILVLHPPLLHQGTGSTATGPNHAMADTQQPVPRPTGKVSVGYFVNWGIYARGFKPEHIPVDDLTHILYSFAEVKEDGEVKLTDAWSDEQIHYANDSWNDPGGPNLYGNLKQLFLLKQQHRHLKVLLSIGGWTYSLDGRFSRPISTPAGRARFVESAVALVRDYALDGLDIDFEYPKDDAQARDYVALLKGLREGLDALQGELGVRPPHGFELTIAAPCGPSNFETLRVREMDPYLSFWNLMAYDYAGSWDSTAGHHANIFGARPDALSTDRAIRFFTDPARGGVRPDKLVLGIPLYGRSFTNTDGPGTPFQGVGPGSWEAGTYDYKALPLPGARESFDPALVAAGCHDPAKREWVSYDSVESARAKGALARSLEASLCSPLPLRELPGSRIRRPHSPHLHLHLQPTHASTTPHTAEFISVNHLGGAMYWELSGDRPASSGASLVRTVRERMERTEGGMDRRSNWVEYPGSKWENVRKGMSG
;
A
#
# COMPACT_ATOMS: atom_id res chain seq x y z
N MET A 1 47.12 17.56 -29.50
CA MET A 1 48.43 18.07 -29.04
C MET A 1 48.41 19.59 -29.16
N ALA A 2 48.93 20.34 -28.18
CA ALA A 2 49.16 21.81 -28.18
C ALA A 2 47.97 22.74 -28.57
N GLY A 3 47.86 24.01 -28.16
CA GLY A 3 48.62 24.87 -27.23
C GLY A 3 48.11 26.31 -27.45
N ALA A 4 47.52 27.01 -26.49
CA ALA A 4 48.15 27.72 -25.35
C ALA A 4 48.80 29.07 -25.73
N GLY A 5 48.42 30.16 -25.02
CA GLY A 5 48.83 31.57 -25.24
C GLY A 5 47.60 32.46 -25.53
N VAL A 6 47.14 33.43 -24.72
CA VAL A 6 47.75 34.45 -23.82
C VAL A 6 48.46 35.58 -24.59
N GLY A 7 48.16 36.87 -24.41
CA GLY A 7 47.13 37.55 -23.59
C GLY A 7 47.45 39.05 -23.35
N ARG A 8 46.71 39.73 -22.45
CA ARG A 8 46.92 41.13 -21.92
C ARG A 8 46.65 42.29 -22.92
N SER A 9 45.78 43.28 -22.62
CA SER A 9 45.86 44.46 -21.70
C SER A 9 46.70 45.63 -22.28
N GLU A 10 46.43 46.93 -22.10
CA GLU A 10 45.63 47.73 -21.14
C GLU A 10 44.79 48.85 -21.88
N ARG A 11 43.70 49.44 -21.34
CA ARG A 11 43.55 50.73 -20.57
C ARG A 11 44.25 51.97 -21.19
N GLU A 12 43.74 53.21 -21.12
CA GLU A 12 42.57 53.82 -20.45
C GLU A 12 42.21 55.24 -21.03
N ARG A 13 40.98 55.74 -20.80
CA ARG A 13 40.56 57.19 -20.77
C ARG A 13 40.57 58.00 -22.09
N GLU A 14 39.84 59.11 -22.29
CA GLU A 14 38.67 59.77 -21.63
C GLU A 14 38.03 60.77 -22.65
N GLY A 15 36.85 61.38 -22.39
CA GLY A 15 36.68 62.78 -22.85
C GLY A 15 35.43 63.32 -23.59
N GLY A 16 34.28 62.66 -23.65
CA GLY A 16 32.95 63.33 -23.68
C GLY A 16 32.47 64.17 -24.90
N LYS A 17 31.15 64.47 -24.86
CA LYS A 17 30.30 65.19 -25.86
C LYS A 17 30.12 64.48 -27.23
N GLY A 18 28.92 64.27 -27.77
CA GLY A 18 27.58 64.33 -27.17
C GLY A 18 26.51 64.88 -28.13
N GLU A 19 25.54 64.06 -28.51
CA GLU A 19 24.18 64.44 -28.92
C GLU A 19 23.27 63.19 -28.97
N ALA A 20 21.95 63.39 -29.04
CA ALA A 20 20.89 62.39 -28.88
C ALA A 20 19.82 62.59 -30.00
N PRO A 21 18.68 61.85 -30.08
CA PRO A 21 18.18 60.81 -29.18
C PRO A 21 17.59 59.55 -29.86
N CYS A 22 17.17 58.58 -29.04
CA CYS A 22 15.98 57.78 -29.33
C CYS A 22 15.16 57.66 -28.03
N HIS A 23 13.95 58.20 -28.01
CA HIS A 23 13.12 58.26 -26.81
C HIS A 23 12.33 56.98 -26.56
N GLN A 24 12.16 56.63 -25.29
CA GLN A 24 11.20 55.60 -24.87
C GLN A 24 9.76 56.05 -25.15
N ALA A 25 8.93 55.11 -25.61
CA ALA A 25 7.48 55.24 -25.58
C ALA A 25 6.85 53.91 -25.14
N ALA A 26 6.22 53.89 -23.97
CA ALA A 26 5.28 52.84 -23.57
C ALA A 26 3.86 53.23 -24.02
N PRO A 27 3.03 52.27 -24.46
CA PRO A 27 1.88 51.87 -23.62
C PRO A 27 1.47 50.39 -23.84
N PRO A 28 0.35 49.89 -23.29
CA PRO A 28 -0.50 50.41 -22.20
C PRO A 28 -0.62 49.44 -21.00
N ARG A 29 -1.29 49.88 -19.92
CA ARG A 29 -1.86 48.98 -18.90
C ARG A 29 -3.20 48.40 -19.41
N PRO A 30 -3.50 47.11 -19.20
CA PRO A 30 -4.88 46.63 -19.26
C PRO A 30 -5.63 47.02 -17.97
N SER A 31 -6.77 47.68 -18.10
CA SER A 31 -7.70 47.96 -17.00
C SER A 31 -8.61 46.75 -16.72
N ALA A 32 -9.10 46.62 -15.49
CA ALA A 32 -9.88 45.46 -15.06
C ALA A 32 -11.22 45.29 -15.81
N VAL A 33 -11.52 44.04 -16.17
CA VAL A 33 -12.88 43.54 -16.47
C VAL A 33 -13.07 42.24 -15.68
N CYS A 34 -14.23 42.07 -15.05
CA CYS A 34 -14.46 41.04 -14.03
C CYS A 34 -14.88 39.69 -14.65
N PRO A 35 -14.39 38.53 -14.16
CA PRO A 35 -14.73 37.23 -14.73
C PRO A 35 -16.16 36.78 -14.40
N ARG A 36 -16.92 36.37 -15.44
CA ARG A 36 -18.19 35.64 -15.29
C ARG A 36 -18.05 34.23 -15.88
N LEU A 37 -17.59 33.27 -15.07
CA LEU A 37 -17.79 31.82 -15.28
C LEU A 37 -17.35 30.99 -14.04
N ALA A 38 -17.84 31.37 -12.85
CA ALA A 38 -17.47 30.70 -11.59
C ALA A 38 -18.59 30.81 -10.53
N HIS A 39 -19.81 30.33 -10.82
CA HIS A 39 -20.98 30.49 -9.93
C HIS A 39 -22.02 29.35 -10.01
N THR A 40 -21.60 28.09 -10.15
CA THR A 40 -22.54 26.94 -10.20
C THR A 40 -22.08 25.68 -9.46
N LEU A 41 -21.44 25.80 -8.29
CA LEU A 41 -21.20 24.64 -7.40
C LEU A 41 -21.16 24.97 -5.89
N LEU A 42 -21.88 26.00 -5.44
CA LEU A 42 -21.90 26.39 -4.02
C LEU A 42 -23.33 26.74 -3.51
N ALA A 43 -24.30 25.88 -3.82
CA ALA A 43 -25.72 26.11 -3.47
C ALA A 43 -26.52 24.82 -3.28
N LEU A 44 -26.05 23.87 -2.45
CA LEU A 44 -26.85 22.68 -2.10
C LEU A 44 -26.54 22.05 -0.72
N LEU A 45 -26.08 22.84 0.26
CA LEU A 45 -25.89 22.39 1.66
C LEU A 45 -26.38 23.42 2.69
N SER A 46 -27.70 23.68 2.72
CA SER A 46 -28.37 24.28 3.90
C SER A 46 -29.90 24.20 3.81
N GLN A 47 -30.48 23.01 4.08
CA GLN A 47 -31.81 22.80 4.68
C GLN A 47 -32.21 21.32 4.68
N CYS A 48 -32.25 20.70 5.88
CA CYS A 48 -33.23 19.69 6.33
C CYS A 48 -32.69 18.87 7.53
N MET A 49 -32.71 19.45 8.74
CA MET A 49 -32.83 18.71 10.00
C MET A 49 -33.31 19.67 11.10
N HIS A 50 -34.59 19.59 11.48
CA HIS A 50 -35.12 19.78 12.85
C HIS A 50 -36.66 19.66 12.88
N SER A 51 -37.15 18.52 13.36
CA SER A 51 -38.10 18.44 14.48
C SER A 51 -38.15 17.01 15.01
N GLN A 52 -38.36 16.83 16.30
CA GLN A 52 -38.61 15.53 16.94
C GLN A 52 -40.10 15.38 17.32
N GLU A 53 -40.40 14.30 18.06
CA GLU A 53 -41.57 14.05 18.91
C GLU A 53 -42.90 13.65 18.24
N SER A 54 -43.78 12.82 18.84
CA SER A 54 -43.59 11.72 19.81
C SER A 54 -44.89 10.89 20.03
N HIS A 55 -44.85 9.55 19.84
CA HIS A 55 -45.71 8.54 20.53
C HIS A 55 -47.28 8.69 20.52
N PRO A 56 -48.08 7.80 21.16
CA PRO A 56 -48.13 6.34 20.97
C PRO A 56 -49.55 5.69 20.84
N ARG A 57 -49.58 4.48 20.22
CA ARG A 57 -50.41 3.26 20.51
C ARG A 57 -51.98 3.26 20.56
N SER A 58 -52.51 2.19 19.92
CA SER A 58 -53.68 1.36 20.28
C SER A 58 -55.10 1.78 19.80
N HIS A 59 -56.14 0.92 19.71
CA HIS A 59 -56.35 -0.50 20.15
C HIS A 59 -57.39 -1.25 19.26
N HIS A 60 -57.31 -2.60 19.17
CA HIS A 60 -58.42 -3.59 18.92
C HIS A 60 -59.20 -3.64 17.56
N ASN A 61 -59.83 -4.77 17.12
CA ASN A 61 -59.61 -6.22 17.35
C ASN A 61 -60.41 -7.13 16.34
N HIS A 62 -59.86 -8.30 15.93
CA HIS A 62 -60.51 -9.52 15.31
C HIS A 62 -61.33 -9.35 13.97
N HIS A 63 -61.60 -10.35 13.10
CA HIS A 63 -61.40 -11.83 13.05
C HIS A 63 -61.16 -12.35 11.59
N HIS A 64 -60.94 -13.67 11.40
CA HIS A 64 -60.71 -14.44 10.14
C HIS A 64 -62.02 -14.86 9.38
N PRO A 65 -62.02 -15.60 8.22
CA PRO A 65 -60.95 -16.07 7.28
C PRO A 65 -61.23 -15.87 5.73
N GLN A 66 -60.33 -16.42 4.89
CA GLN A 66 -60.45 -16.79 3.44
C GLN A 66 -61.45 -17.97 3.20
N PRO A 67 -61.81 -18.45 1.96
CA PRO A 67 -61.06 -18.39 0.69
C PRO A 67 -61.79 -18.32 -0.71
N SER A 68 -60.97 -18.15 -1.76
CA SER A 68 -61.10 -18.69 -3.15
C SER A 68 -62.03 -18.04 -4.22
N PRO A 69 -61.57 -17.87 -5.49
CA PRO A 69 -62.38 -17.45 -6.65
C PRO A 69 -62.63 -18.55 -7.72
N ARG A 70 -63.52 -18.29 -8.70
CA ARG A 70 -63.95 -19.19 -9.81
C ARG A 70 -64.18 -18.41 -11.14
N PRO A 71 -64.37 -19.04 -12.33
CA PRO A 71 -63.40 -18.77 -13.42
C PRO A 71 -63.95 -18.59 -14.87
N LEU A 72 -63.01 -18.28 -15.79
CA LEU A 72 -62.87 -18.74 -17.20
C LEU A 72 -63.98 -18.54 -18.27
N LYS A 73 -63.56 -17.93 -19.39
CA LYS A 73 -64.06 -18.15 -20.77
C LYS A 73 -62.89 -18.09 -21.78
N ARG A 74 -63.03 -18.62 -23.02
CA ARG A 74 -62.57 -19.97 -23.39
C ARG A 74 -62.63 -20.21 -24.93
N THR A 75 -61.49 -20.22 -25.63
CA THR A 75 -61.38 -20.51 -27.09
C THR A 75 -60.49 -21.75 -27.39
N ARG A 76 -60.30 -22.14 -28.67
CA ARG A 76 -59.99 -23.51 -29.20
C ARG A 76 -59.19 -23.44 -30.54
N LEU A 77 -58.54 -24.47 -31.16
CA LEU A 77 -58.10 -25.88 -30.90
C LEU A 77 -57.03 -26.25 -31.98
N ALA A 78 -56.22 -27.34 -31.93
CA ALA A 78 -55.18 -27.64 -30.92
C ALA A 78 -53.93 -28.43 -31.45
N PRO A 79 -53.99 -29.62 -32.11
CA PRO A 79 -52.84 -30.56 -32.15
C PRO A 79 -52.45 -31.09 -33.58
N LEU A 80 -51.50 -32.02 -33.84
CA LEU A 80 -51.19 -33.31 -33.18
C LEU A 80 -49.88 -33.97 -33.73
N VAL A 81 -49.04 -34.61 -32.90
CA VAL A 81 -47.94 -35.56 -33.27
C VAL A 81 -47.79 -36.64 -32.18
N LEU A 82 -47.64 -37.94 -32.54
CA LEU A 82 -47.63 -39.16 -31.69
C LEU A 82 -47.09 -40.38 -32.50
N ILE A 83 -46.50 -41.48 -32.00
CA ILE A 83 -45.81 -41.91 -30.74
C ILE A 83 -44.72 -42.96 -31.15
N SER A 84 -43.65 -43.23 -30.37
CA SER A 84 -43.42 -44.45 -29.53
C SER A 84 -41.92 -44.48 -29.10
N LEU A 85 -41.43 -45.01 -27.96
CA LEU A 85 -41.63 -46.30 -27.23
C LEU A 85 -41.15 -47.56 -28.00
N ALA A 86 -40.66 -48.66 -27.42
CA ALA A 86 -39.98 -49.03 -26.13
C ALA A 86 -39.53 -50.53 -26.26
N LEU A 87 -39.02 -51.35 -25.31
CA LEU A 87 -38.61 -51.32 -23.89
C LEU A 87 -37.76 -52.60 -23.60
N ALA A 88 -36.67 -52.60 -22.78
CA ALA A 88 -36.18 -53.85 -22.12
C ALA A 88 -35.13 -53.66 -20.99
N LEU A 89 -35.10 -54.62 -20.05
CA LEU A 89 -34.16 -54.82 -18.94
C LEU A 89 -34.06 -56.35 -18.70
N ILE A 90 -32.88 -56.93 -18.38
CA ILE A 90 -32.67 -58.13 -17.52
C ILE A 90 -31.18 -58.56 -17.44
N LEU A 91 -30.83 -59.21 -16.32
CA LEU A 91 -29.55 -59.87 -15.93
C LEU A 91 -29.95 -61.31 -15.49
N VAL A 92 -29.20 -62.43 -15.61
CA VAL A 92 -27.85 -62.85 -15.17
C VAL A 92 -27.53 -64.22 -15.86
N LEU A 93 -26.28 -64.74 -15.84
CA LEU A 93 -25.87 -66.16 -15.54
C LEU A 93 -24.74 -66.78 -16.41
N HIS A 94 -23.47 -66.66 -16.00
CA HIS A 94 -22.60 -67.75 -15.47
C HIS A 94 -21.11 -67.32 -15.32
N PRO A 95 -20.28 -67.99 -14.47
CA PRO A 95 -18.92 -67.57 -14.09
C PRO A 95 -17.81 -68.34 -14.83
N PRO A 96 -16.51 -68.11 -14.50
CA PRO A 96 -15.87 -69.10 -13.61
C PRO A 96 -14.80 -68.58 -12.61
N LEU A 97 -14.65 -69.39 -11.54
CA LEU A 97 -13.45 -69.65 -10.72
C LEU A 97 -12.88 -68.59 -9.74
N LEU A 98 -12.36 -69.15 -8.64
CA LEU A 98 -11.79 -68.48 -7.47
C LEU A 98 -10.27 -68.69 -7.40
N HIS A 99 -9.57 -67.74 -6.79
CA HIS A 99 -8.45 -68.07 -5.91
C HIS A 99 -8.47 -67.21 -4.65
N GLN A 100 -8.03 -67.75 -3.52
CA GLN A 100 -8.08 -67.09 -2.20
C GLN A 100 -6.73 -66.46 -1.85
N GLY A 101 -6.76 -65.39 -1.03
CA GLY A 101 -5.55 -64.70 -0.57
C GLY A 101 -5.84 -63.63 0.48
N THR A 102 -6.04 -64.07 1.74
CA THR A 102 -5.87 -63.32 3.01
C THR A 102 -6.01 -61.78 2.98
N GLY A 103 -7.08 -61.24 3.56
CA GLY A 103 -7.31 -59.79 3.64
C GLY A 103 -6.57 -59.07 4.77
N SER A 104 -6.60 -57.74 4.72
CA SER A 104 -6.32 -56.84 5.85
C SER A 104 -7.24 -55.62 5.75
N THR A 105 -7.61 -55.02 6.88
CA THR A 105 -8.60 -53.93 6.96
C THR A 105 -7.97 -52.56 6.75
N ALA A 106 -8.42 -51.82 5.75
CA ALA A 106 -8.19 -50.37 5.63
C ALA A 106 -9.43 -49.68 5.05
N THR A 107 -9.78 -48.52 5.62
CA THR A 107 -10.88 -47.66 5.15
C THR A 107 -10.55 -47.01 3.80
N GLY A 108 -11.56 -46.87 2.93
CA GLY A 108 -11.36 -46.44 1.54
C GLY A 108 -10.87 -45.00 1.34
N PRO A 109 -10.24 -44.70 0.20
CA PRO A 109 -9.74 -43.37 -0.11
C PRO A 109 -10.87 -42.43 -0.54
N ASN A 110 -11.14 -41.41 0.27
CA ASN A 110 -11.74 -40.19 -0.24
C ASN A 110 -10.71 -39.52 -1.17
N HIS A 111 -10.90 -39.61 -2.49
CA HIS A 111 -10.15 -38.79 -3.44
C HIS A 111 -10.62 -37.33 -3.32
N ALA A 112 -10.06 -36.63 -2.34
CA ALA A 112 -9.98 -35.18 -2.41
C ALA A 112 -9.21 -34.82 -3.69
N MET A 113 -9.83 -34.03 -4.58
CA MET A 113 -9.09 -33.41 -5.67
C MET A 113 -8.15 -32.40 -5.03
N ALA A 114 -6.86 -32.73 -4.98
CA ALA A 114 -5.83 -31.79 -4.57
C ALA A 114 -5.78 -30.67 -5.63
N ASP A 115 -6.25 -29.48 -5.26
CA ASP A 115 -6.22 -28.31 -6.13
C ASP A 115 -4.76 -27.91 -6.36
N THR A 116 -4.25 -28.17 -7.56
CA THR A 116 -2.84 -27.98 -7.92
C THR A 116 -2.53 -26.52 -8.26
N GLN A 117 -2.93 -25.61 -7.38
CA GLN A 117 -2.55 -24.20 -7.45
C GLN A 117 -1.02 -24.08 -7.44
N GLN A 118 -0.47 -23.21 -8.30
CA GLN A 118 0.94 -22.84 -8.21
C GLN A 118 1.19 -22.18 -6.84
N PRO A 119 2.33 -22.43 -6.18
CA PRO A 119 2.68 -21.68 -4.98
C PRO A 119 2.78 -20.19 -5.34
N VAL A 120 1.90 -19.36 -4.76
CA VAL A 120 1.86 -17.92 -5.05
C VAL A 120 3.25 -17.31 -4.89
N PRO A 121 3.74 -16.53 -5.88
CA PRO A 121 5.05 -15.89 -5.81
C PRO A 121 5.20 -15.06 -4.54
N ARG A 122 6.32 -15.23 -3.82
CA ARG A 122 6.60 -14.55 -2.54
C ARG A 122 8.05 -14.05 -2.50
N PRO A 123 8.30 -12.91 -1.82
CA PRO A 123 9.63 -12.47 -1.45
C PRO A 123 10.44 -13.55 -0.71
N THR A 124 11.74 -13.61 -0.96
CA THR A 124 12.70 -14.48 -0.23
C THR A 124 13.47 -13.74 0.86
N GLY A 125 13.17 -12.46 1.05
CA GLY A 125 13.76 -11.56 2.03
C GLY A 125 12.84 -10.35 2.23
N LYS A 126 13.29 -9.33 2.97
CA LYS A 126 12.49 -8.14 3.26
C LYS A 126 12.20 -7.33 1.99
N VAL A 127 10.98 -6.80 1.89
CA VAL A 127 10.60 -5.87 0.81
C VAL A 127 10.72 -4.40 1.23
N SER A 128 11.03 -3.55 0.26
CA SER A 128 11.03 -2.09 0.39
C SER A 128 10.21 -1.56 -0.79
N VAL A 129 8.98 -1.11 -0.51
CA VAL A 129 7.90 -0.95 -1.50
C VAL A 129 7.55 0.53 -1.66
N GLY A 130 7.93 1.15 -2.77
CA GLY A 130 7.70 2.57 -3.00
C GLY A 130 6.52 2.84 -3.92
N TYR A 131 5.53 3.61 -3.45
CA TYR A 131 4.50 4.14 -4.35
C TYR A 131 5.06 5.28 -5.23
N PHE A 132 5.01 5.09 -6.54
CA PHE A 132 5.30 6.12 -7.54
C PHE A 132 3.99 6.57 -8.18
N VAL A 133 3.59 7.81 -7.90
CA VAL A 133 2.33 8.38 -8.39
C VAL A 133 2.52 9.06 -9.75
N ASN A 134 1.67 8.77 -10.74
CA ASN A 134 1.85 9.25 -12.11
C ASN A 134 1.77 10.78 -12.21
N TRP A 135 0.93 11.42 -11.40
CA TRP A 135 0.85 12.88 -11.24
C TRP A 135 2.09 13.51 -10.57
N GLY A 136 3.01 12.71 -10.03
CA GLY A 136 4.26 13.15 -9.40
C GLY A 136 5.18 13.93 -10.34
N ILE A 137 5.08 13.67 -11.65
CA ILE A 137 5.95 14.30 -12.66
C ILE A 137 5.62 15.78 -12.91
N TYR A 138 4.43 16.24 -12.50
CA TYR A 138 3.94 17.60 -12.72
C TYR A 138 4.48 18.58 -11.67
N ALA A 139 3.61 19.20 -10.86
CA ALA A 139 4.01 20.24 -9.89
C ALA A 139 5.02 19.75 -8.84
N ARG A 140 4.98 18.46 -8.50
CA ARG A 140 5.94 17.78 -7.60
C ARG A 140 7.34 17.61 -8.22
N GLY A 141 7.46 17.63 -9.55
CA GLY A 141 8.73 17.45 -10.28
C GLY A 141 9.40 16.09 -10.08
N PHE A 142 8.69 15.09 -9.56
CA PHE A 142 9.23 13.79 -9.18
C PHE A 142 9.02 12.78 -10.31
N LYS A 143 10.10 12.54 -11.05
CA LYS A 143 10.17 11.71 -12.24
C LYS A 143 10.78 10.32 -11.92
N PRO A 144 10.69 9.34 -12.83
CA PRO A 144 11.36 8.05 -12.67
C PRO A 144 12.88 8.17 -12.39
N GLU A 145 13.55 9.18 -12.96
CA GLU A 145 14.98 9.48 -12.71
C GLU A 145 15.32 9.86 -11.26
N HIS A 146 14.32 10.12 -10.41
CA HIS A 146 14.47 10.45 -8.99
C HIS A 146 14.16 9.27 -8.03
N ILE A 147 13.75 8.11 -8.55
CA ILE A 147 13.40 6.94 -7.71
C ILE A 147 14.67 6.37 -7.05
N PRO A 148 14.69 6.14 -5.72
CA PRO A 148 15.84 5.58 -5.01
C PRO A 148 15.92 4.06 -5.19
N VAL A 149 16.19 3.60 -6.41
CA VAL A 149 16.10 2.19 -6.82
C VAL A 149 16.90 1.22 -5.95
N ASP A 150 18.12 1.57 -5.52
CA ASP A 150 18.96 0.71 -4.67
C ASP A 150 18.45 0.59 -3.21
N ASP A 151 17.51 1.45 -2.82
CA ASP A 151 16.80 1.42 -1.52
C ASP A 151 15.40 0.78 -1.62
N LEU A 152 14.99 0.31 -2.81
CA LEU A 152 13.71 -0.34 -3.07
C LEU A 152 13.89 -1.79 -3.56
N THR A 153 12.81 -2.56 -3.49
CA THR A 153 12.68 -3.84 -4.19
C THR A 153 11.43 -3.93 -5.03
N HIS A 154 10.40 -3.13 -4.74
CA HIS A 154 9.16 -3.05 -5.52
C HIS A 154 8.75 -1.57 -5.69
N ILE A 155 8.23 -1.23 -6.86
CA ILE A 155 7.54 0.03 -7.15
C ILE A 155 6.08 -0.30 -7.41
N LEU A 156 5.18 0.46 -6.80
CA LEU A 156 3.75 0.42 -7.06
C LEU A 156 3.40 1.65 -7.89
N TYR A 157 3.02 1.45 -9.15
CA TYR A 157 2.68 2.53 -10.07
C TYR A 157 1.22 2.94 -9.87
N SER A 158 1.00 4.16 -9.36
CA SER A 158 -0.32 4.63 -8.91
C SER A 158 -0.88 5.74 -9.81
N PHE A 159 -2.11 5.67 -10.30
CA PHE A 159 -3.09 4.57 -10.20
C PHE A 159 -3.76 4.31 -11.55
N ALA A 160 -4.13 3.06 -11.80
CA ALA A 160 -5.20 2.74 -12.74
C ALA A 160 -6.58 2.83 -12.05
N GLU A 161 -7.59 3.21 -12.82
CA GLU A 161 -9.00 3.26 -12.39
C GLU A 161 -9.79 2.04 -12.89
N VAL A 162 -11.01 1.88 -12.36
CA VAL A 162 -11.97 0.84 -12.77
C VAL A 162 -13.20 1.51 -13.38
N LYS A 163 -13.62 1.08 -14.56
CA LYS A 163 -14.84 1.56 -15.26
C LYS A 163 -16.08 0.78 -14.82
N GLU A 164 -17.27 1.31 -15.09
CA GLU A 164 -18.53 0.71 -14.63
C GLU A 164 -18.82 -0.70 -15.21
N ASP A 165 -18.22 -1.06 -16.34
CA ASP A 165 -18.27 -2.41 -16.94
C ASP A 165 -17.24 -3.39 -16.34
N GLY A 166 -16.28 -2.89 -15.55
CA GLY A 166 -15.14 -3.62 -15.00
C GLY A 166 -13.82 -3.37 -15.73
N GLU A 167 -13.74 -2.58 -16.80
CA GLU A 167 -12.45 -2.30 -17.46
C GLU A 167 -11.49 -1.56 -16.51
N VAL A 168 -10.32 -2.15 -16.25
CA VAL A 168 -9.19 -1.48 -15.62
C VAL A 168 -8.46 -0.65 -16.66
N LYS A 169 -8.17 0.62 -16.34
CA LYS A 169 -7.59 1.58 -17.28
C LYS A 169 -6.56 2.49 -16.64
N LEU A 170 -5.48 2.76 -17.36
CA LEU A 170 -4.54 3.85 -17.05
C LEU A 170 -5.26 5.21 -17.07
N THR A 171 -4.84 6.12 -16.19
CA THR A 171 -5.60 7.34 -15.85
C THR A 171 -5.12 8.59 -16.55
N ASP A 172 -3.84 8.65 -16.96
CA ASP A 172 -3.24 9.80 -17.61
C ASP A 172 -2.23 9.36 -18.67
N ALA A 173 -2.72 9.17 -19.90
CA ALA A 173 -1.88 8.72 -21.02
C ALA A 173 -0.69 9.67 -21.31
N TRP A 174 -0.70 10.93 -20.87
CA TRP A 174 0.49 11.79 -21.00
C TRP A 174 1.63 11.31 -20.10
N SER A 175 1.39 11.21 -18.79
CA SER A 175 2.42 10.75 -17.85
C SER A 175 2.68 9.26 -17.96
N ASP A 176 1.65 8.44 -18.19
CA ASP A 176 1.73 6.98 -18.28
C ASP A 176 2.49 6.51 -19.54
N GLU A 177 2.20 7.09 -20.72
CA GLU A 177 2.58 6.51 -22.02
C GLU A 177 3.30 7.44 -23.01
N GLN A 178 3.13 8.77 -22.93
CA GLN A 178 3.46 9.67 -24.06
C GLN A 178 4.61 10.65 -23.78
N ILE A 179 4.82 11.09 -22.54
CA ILE A 179 5.89 12.05 -22.25
C ILE A 179 7.27 11.44 -22.59
N HIS A 180 7.99 12.11 -23.49
CA HIS A 180 9.35 11.73 -23.87
C HIS A 180 10.34 12.34 -22.86
N TYR A 181 11.16 11.49 -22.26
CA TYR A 181 12.28 11.88 -21.41
C TYR A 181 13.54 12.14 -22.26
N ALA A 182 14.63 12.59 -21.64
CA ALA A 182 15.79 13.17 -22.34
C ALA A 182 16.48 12.23 -23.36
N ASN A 183 16.33 10.92 -23.21
CA ASN A 183 16.90 9.90 -24.11
C ASN A 183 15.86 9.24 -25.03
N ASP A 184 14.61 9.72 -25.04
CA ASP A 184 13.55 9.17 -25.88
C ASP A 184 13.58 9.75 -27.30
N SER A 185 13.72 8.88 -28.29
CA SER A 185 13.63 9.25 -29.70
C SER A 185 12.17 9.47 -30.10
N TRP A 186 11.94 10.49 -30.94
CA TRP A 186 10.62 10.80 -31.50
C TRP A 186 10.28 10.00 -32.77
N ASN A 187 11.15 9.08 -33.18
CA ASN A 187 11.08 8.39 -34.48
C ASN A 187 11.28 6.87 -34.35
N ASP A 188 11.00 6.27 -33.18
CA ASP A 188 11.18 4.83 -32.95
C ASP A 188 10.37 4.01 -33.97
N PRO A 189 11.01 3.15 -34.80
CA PRO A 189 10.35 2.46 -35.90
C PRO A 189 9.59 1.20 -35.45
N GLY A 190 8.80 0.63 -36.36
CA GLY A 190 8.21 -0.70 -36.24
C GLY A 190 6.79 -0.77 -35.67
N GLY A 191 6.20 0.34 -35.23
CA GLY A 191 4.80 0.38 -34.81
C GLY A 191 4.54 1.35 -33.65
N PRO A 192 3.49 1.12 -32.83
CA PRO A 192 3.29 1.87 -31.60
C PRO A 192 4.40 1.53 -30.60
N ASN A 193 5.03 2.57 -30.06
CA ASN A 193 6.13 2.47 -29.10
C ASN A 193 5.74 3.15 -27.79
N LEU A 194 6.09 2.52 -26.66
CA LEU A 194 5.80 3.03 -25.32
C LEU A 194 6.82 4.11 -24.93
N TYR A 195 6.34 5.23 -24.40
CA TYR A 195 7.14 6.26 -23.73
C TYR A 195 6.59 6.45 -22.30
N GLY A 196 6.66 7.68 -21.77
CA GLY A 196 6.13 7.99 -20.46
C GLY A 196 6.86 7.28 -19.32
N ASN A 197 6.24 7.33 -18.14
CA ASN A 197 6.77 6.72 -16.93
C ASN A 197 6.93 5.21 -17.09
N LEU A 198 6.02 4.54 -17.81
CA LEU A 198 6.04 3.09 -17.95
C LEU A 198 7.23 2.60 -18.82
N LYS A 199 7.67 3.36 -19.84
CA LYS A 199 8.96 3.08 -20.52
C LYS A 199 10.13 3.20 -19.55
N GLN A 200 10.20 4.29 -18.79
CA GLN A 200 11.32 4.55 -17.88
C GLN A 200 11.37 3.51 -16.74
N LEU A 201 10.23 3.10 -16.20
CA LEU A 201 10.14 2.04 -15.20
C LEU A 201 10.58 0.68 -15.75
N PHE A 202 10.29 0.37 -17.02
CA PHE A 202 10.81 -0.83 -17.67
C PHE A 202 12.34 -0.76 -17.89
N LEU A 203 12.88 0.40 -18.27
CA LEU A 203 14.34 0.61 -18.34
C LEU A 203 15.01 0.43 -16.96
N LEU A 204 14.40 0.95 -15.88
CA LEU A 204 14.87 0.72 -14.50
C LEU A 204 14.82 -0.76 -14.12
N LYS A 205 13.77 -1.51 -14.51
CA LYS A 205 13.71 -2.97 -14.33
C LYS A 205 14.88 -3.70 -15.03
N GLN A 206 15.21 -3.32 -16.25
CA GLN A 206 16.30 -3.95 -17.01
C GLN A 206 17.67 -3.68 -16.38
N GLN A 207 17.89 -2.46 -15.88
CA GLN A 207 19.13 -2.06 -15.20
C GLN A 207 19.24 -2.69 -13.79
N HIS A 208 18.18 -2.58 -12.98
CA HIS A 208 18.12 -3.05 -11.60
C HIS A 208 17.28 -4.34 -11.54
N ARG A 209 17.83 -5.47 -11.97
CA ARG A 209 17.10 -6.75 -12.09
C ARG A 209 16.39 -7.23 -10.82
N HIS A 210 16.72 -6.73 -9.62
CA HIS A 210 16.02 -7.07 -8.36
C HIS A 210 14.70 -6.29 -8.15
N LEU A 211 14.47 -5.21 -8.91
CA LEU A 211 13.39 -4.24 -8.75
C LEU A 211 12.15 -4.69 -9.54
N LYS A 212 11.01 -4.85 -8.85
CA LYS A 212 9.72 -5.19 -9.48
C LYS A 212 8.90 -3.92 -9.71
N VAL A 213 8.05 -3.89 -10.72
CA VAL A 213 7.05 -2.83 -10.94
C VAL A 213 5.67 -3.44 -11.05
N LEU A 214 4.78 -3.15 -10.11
CA LEU A 214 3.37 -3.57 -10.12
C LEU A 214 2.51 -2.36 -10.48
N LEU A 215 1.41 -2.57 -11.20
CA LEU A 215 0.38 -1.53 -11.35
C LEU A 215 -0.55 -1.58 -10.14
N SER A 216 -0.72 -0.44 -9.46
CA SER A 216 -1.73 -0.29 -8.41
C SER A 216 -3.04 0.20 -9.01
N ILE A 217 -4.13 -0.51 -8.69
CA ILE A 217 -5.47 -0.27 -9.23
C ILE A 217 -6.39 0.18 -8.09
N GLY A 218 -6.99 1.36 -8.23
CA GLY A 218 -7.87 1.96 -7.22
C GLY A 218 -7.22 3.13 -6.49
N GLY A 219 -7.07 3.03 -5.18
CA GLY A 219 -6.78 4.14 -4.27
C GLY A 219 -8.03 4.94 -3.92
N TRP A 220 -7.95 5.76 -2.88
CA TRP A 220 -9.02 6.60 -2.32
C TRP A 220 -10.01 7.12 -3.36
N THR A 221 -9.54 8.00 -4.26
CA THR A 221 -10.36 8.71 -5.25
C THR A 221 -11.13 7.79 -6.20
N TYR A 222 -10.54 6.66 -6.58
CA TYR A 222 -11.16 5.67 -7.48
C TYR A 222 -11.97 4.61 -6.72
N SER A 223 -11.94 4.62 -5.39
CA SER A 223 -12.80 3.82 -4.50
C SER A 223 -14.10 4.54 -4.10
N LEU A 224 -14.13 5.88 -4.15
CA LEU A 224 -15.30 6.70 -3.78
C LEU A 224 -16.58 6.34 -4.53
N ASP A 225 -17.73 6.63 -3.91
CA ASP A 225 -19.10 6.47 -4.44
C ASP A 225 -19.49 5.07 -4.97
N GLY A 226 -18.65 4.06 -4.71
CA GLY A 226 -18.79 2.71 -5.24
C GLY A 226 -18.22 2.51 -6.65
N ARG A 227 -17.36 3.41 -7.12
CA ARG A 227 -16.61 3.26 -8.38
C ARG A 227 -15.85 1.93 -8.46
N PHE A 228 -15.23 1.51 -7.36
CA PHE A 228 -14.58 0.20 -7.25
C PHE A 228 -15.57 -0.93 -6.94
N SER A 229 -16.59 -0.71 -6.09
CA SER A 229 -17.46 -1.79 -5.60
C SER A 229 -18.55 -2.24 -6.58
N ARG A 230 -19.12 -1.33 -7.39
CA ARG A 230 -20.17 -1.67 -8.36
C ARG A 230 -19.67 -2.61 -9.46
N PRO A 231 -18.54 -2.37 -10.15
CA PRO A 231 -18.10 -3.26 -11.23
C PRO A 231 -17.78 -4.66 -10.72
N ILE A 232 -17.12 -4.75 -9.56
CA ILE A 232 -16.72 -6.03 -8.97
C ILE A 232 -17.91 -6.80 -8.36
N SER A 233 -19.09 -6.20 -8.21
CA SER A 233 -20.28 -6.88 -7.65
C SER A 233 -20.92 -7.93 -8.58
N THR A 234 -20.45 -8.05 -9.82
CA THR A 234 -20.95 -9.02 -10.80
C THR A 234 -19.84 -9.95 -11.31
N PRO A 235 -20.13 -11.23 -11.62
CA PRO A 235 -19.15 -12.11 -12.24
C PRO A 235 -18.61 -11.58 -13.57
N ALA A 236 -19.45 -10.88 -14.36
CA ALA A 236 -19.06 -10.29 -15.63
C ALA A 236 -18.05 -9.13 -15.46
N GLY A 237 -18.34 -8.19 -14.55
CA GLY A 237 -17.43 -7.08 -14.27
C GLY A 237 -16.12 -7.54 -13.63
N ARG A 238 -16.14 -8.58 -12.77
CA ARG A 238 -14.91 -9.22 -12.29
C ARG A 238 -14.11 -9.89 -13.41
N ALA A 239 -14.76 -10.56 -14.35
CA ALA A 239 -14.08 -11.15 -15.51
C ALA A 239 -13.44 -10.07 -16.39
N ARG A 240 -14.15 -8.96 -16.65
CA ARG A 240 -13.63 -7.81 -17.41
C ARG A 240 -12.44 -7.13 -16.69
N PHE A 241 -12.50 -7.02 -15.36
CA PHE A 241 -11.40 -6.52 -14.54
C PHE A 241 -10.15 -7.42 -14.70
N VAL A 242 -10.30 -8.73 -14.52
CA VAL A 242 -9.19 -9.69 -14.64
C VAL A 242 -8.58 -9.66 -16.04
N GLU A 243 -9.41 -9.71 -17.09
CA GLU A 243 -8.96 -9.64 -18.49
C GLU A 243 -8.14 -8.37 -18.76
N SER A 244 -8.69 -7.20 -18.42
CA SER A 244 -8.04 -5.92 -18.69
C SER A 244 -6.79 -5.69 -17.83
N ALA A 245 -6.83 -6.02 -16.54
CA ALA A 245 -5.68 -5.88 -15.64
C ALA A 245 -4.50 -6.79 -16.06
N VAL A 246 -4.76 -8.05 -16.42
CA VAL A 246 -3.73 -8.98 -16.90
C VAL A 246 -3.19 -8.56 -18.27
N ALA A 247 -4.03 -8.00 -19.14
CA ALA A 247 -3.57 -7.39 -20.39
C ALA A 247 -2.62 -6.20 -20.13
N LEU A 248 -2.89 -5.34 -19.14
CA LEU A 248 -1.96 -4.28 -18.74
C LEU A 248 -0.61 -4.85 -18.22
N VAL A 249 -0.63 -5.95 -17.46
CA VAL A 249 0.62 -6.60 -16.97
C VAL A 249 1.49 -7.07 -18.12
N ARG A 250 0.89 -7.74 -19.12
CA ARG A 250 1.60 -8.18 -20.33
C ARG A 250 2.08 -7.01 -21.18
N ASP A 251 1.22 -6.01 -21.40
CA ASP A 251 1.48 -4.95 -22.37
C ASP A 251 2.53 -3.95 -21.86
N TYR A 252 2.48 -3.56 -20.59
CA TYR A 252 3.39 -2.54 -20.01
C TYR A 252 4.54 -3.15 -19.20
N ALA A 253 4.82 -4.44 -19.43
CA ALA A 253 5.95 -5.17 -18.88
C ALA A 253 6.06 -5.12 -17.34
N LEU A 254 4.95 -5.40 -16.65
CA LEU A 254 4.84 -5.32 -15.19
C LEU A 254 5.10 -6.68 -14.51
N ASP A 255 5.56 -6.67 -13.27
CA ASP A 255 5.79 -7.88 -12.45
C ASP A 255 4.58 -8.29 -11.62
N GLY A 256 3.43 -7.62 -11.76
CA GLY A 256 2.22 -7.97 -11.03
C GLY A 256 1.24 -6.82 -10.86
N LEU A 257 0.33 -6.99 -9.90
CA LEU A 257 -0.75 -6.06 -9.59
C LEU A 257 -0.84 -5.79 -8.08
N ASP A 258 -1.15 -4.55 -7.72
CA ASP A 258 -1.55 -4.15 -6.38
C ASP A 258 -3.00 -3.64 -6.44
N ILE A 259 -3.84 -4.06 -5.48
CA ILE A 259 -5.25 -3.66 -5.45
C ILE A 259 -5.52 -2.79 -4.22
N ASP A 260 -5.94 -1.56 -4.45
CA ASP A 260 -6.18 -0.58 -3.41
C ASP A 260 -7.67 -0.18 -3.42
N PHE A 261 -8.46 -0.91 -2.64
CA PHE A 261 -9.91 -0.68 -2.52
C PHE A 261 -10.22 -0.11 -1.13
N GLU A 262 -10.54 1.19 -1.09
CA GLU A 262 -10.79 1.98 0.12
C GLU A 262 -12.28 2.36 0.28
N TYR A 263 -13.13 1.58 0.95
CA TYR A 263 -12.93 0.25 1.53
C TYR A 263 -14.19 -0.60 1.28
N PRO A 264 -14.11 -1.94 1.28
CA PRO A 264 -15.29 -2.79 1.36
C PRO A 264 -16.14 -2.40 2.58
N LYS A 265 -17.40 -2.02 2.35
CA LYS A 265 -18.27 -1.45 3.41
C LYS A 265 -19.14 -2.49 4.12
N ASP A 266 -19.19 -3.71 3.61
CA ASP A 266 -20.02 -4.80 4.10
C ASP A 266 -19.48 -6.17 3.65
N ASP A 267 -20.08 -7.24 4.18
CA ASP A 267 -19.69 -8.63 3.92
C ASP A 267 -19.97 -9.09 2.47
N ALA A 268 -20.86 -8.44 1.72
CA ALA A 268 -21.04 -8.76 0.30
C ALA A 268 -19.86 -8.21 -0.52
N GLN A 269 -19.51 -6.95 -0.31
CA GLN A 269 -18.31 -6.33 -0.92
C GLN A 269 -17.02 -7.08 -0.55
N ALA A 270 -16.92 -7.59 0.68
CA ALA A 270 -15.79 -8.43 1.09
C ALA A 270 -15.71 -9.76 0.34
N ARG A 271 -16.85 -10.43 0.07
CA ARG A 271 -16.90 -11.66 -0.75
C ARG A 271 -16.59 -11.38 -2.22
N ASP A 272 -17.09 -10.28 -2.77
CA ASP A 272 -16.80 -9.89 -4.15
C ASP A 272 -15.33 -9.51 -4.33
N TYR A 273 -14.68 -8.93 -3.31
CA TYR A 273 -13.23 -8.69 -3.30
C TYR A 273 -12.43 -10.00 -3.23
N VAL A 274 -12.81 -10.98 -2.38
CA VAL A 274 -12.22 -12.33 -2.41
C VAL A 274 -12.35 -12.97 -3.79
N ALA A 275 -13.54 -12.88 -4.42
CA ALA A 275 -13.78 -13.43 -5.75
C ALA A 275 -12.96 -12.73 -6.86
N LEU A 276 -12.69 -11.43 -6.71
CA LEU A 276 -11.80 -10.68 -7.59
C LEU A 276 -10.35 -11.13 -7.42
N LEU A 277 -9.83 -11.19 -6.19
CA LEU A 277 -8.45 -11.60 -5.91
C LEU A 277 -8.15 -13.02 -6.40
N LYS A 278 -9.14 -13.93 -6.27
CA LYS A 278 -9.07 -15.28 -6.85
C LYS A 278 -8.89 -15.22 -8.38
N GLY A 279 -9.77 -14.51 -9.09
CA GLY A 279 -9.69 -14.39 -10.54
C GLY A 279 -8.41 -13.71 -11.03
N LEU A 280 -7.93 -12.69 -10.29
CA LEU A 280 -6.66 -12.03 -10.59
C LEU A 280 -5.48 -13.00 -10.43
N ARG A 281 -5.45 -13.81 -9.37
CA ARG A 281 -4.41 -14.84 -9.19
C ARG A 281 -4.42 -15.84 -10.33
N GLU A 282 -5.59 -16.34 -10.71
CA GLU A 282 -5.77 -17.30 -11.82
C GLU A 282 -5.33 -16.70 -13.17
N GLY A 283 -5.65 -15.43 -13.44
CA GLY A 283 -5.23 -14.74 -14.66
C GLY A 283 -3.72 -14.44 -14.71
N LEU A 284 -3.12 -14.06 -13.58
CA LEU A 284 -1.67 -13.86 -13.47
C LEU A 284 -0.90 -15.18 -13.59
N ASP A 285 -1.41 -16.28 -13.02
CA ASP A 285 -0.81 -17.62 -13.16
C ASP A 285 -0.90 -18.13 -14.60
N ALA A 286 -2.00 -17.84 -15.31
CA ALA A 286 -2.14 -18.14 -16.73
C ALA A 286 -1.13 -17.37 -17.60
N LEU A 287 -0.94 -16.06 -17.36
CA LEU A 287 0.07 -15.25 -18.05
C LEU A 287 1.50 -15.72 -17.74
N GLN A 288 1.77 -16.15 -16.50
CA GLN A 288 3.04 -16.79 -16.12
C GLN A 288 3.25 -18.12 -16.86
N GLY A 289 2.19 -18.88 -17.12
CA GLY A 289 2.22 -20.06 -17.99
C GLY A 289 2.53 -19.73 -19.46
N GLU A 290 1.85 -18.72 -20.02
CA GLU A 290 2.03 -18.22 -21.40
C GLU A 290 3.47 -17.76 -21.65
N LEU A 291 4.01 -16.92 -20.75
CA LEU A 291 5.36 -16.37 -20.85
C LEU A 291 6.45 -17.34 -20.34
N GLY A 292 6.08 -18.55 -19.93
CA GLY A 292 7.02 -19.59 -19.48
C GLY A 292 7.75 -19.31 -18.16
N VAL A 293 7.28 -18.32 -17.38
CA VAL A 293 7.88 -17.87 -16.12
C VAL A 293 7.88 -19.01 -15.10
N ARG A 294 9.00 -19.21 -14.39
CA ARG A 294 9.19 -20.30 -13.42
C ARG A 294 9.60 -19.79 -12.04
N PRO A 295 9.15 -20.43 -10.95
CA PRO A 295 9.64 -20.16 -9.60
C PRO A 295 11.18 -20.16 -9.54
N PRO A 296 11.82 -19.24 -8.81
CA PRO A 296 11.23 -18.28 -7.85
C PRO A 296 10.63 -17.02 -8.49
N HIS A 297 10.64 -16.89 -9.82
CA HIS A 297 9.95 -15.81 -10.53
C HIS A 297 8.45 -16.11 -10.67
N GLY A 298 7.66 -15.06 -10.80
CA GLY A 298 6.22 -15.14 -11.05
C GLY A 298 5.54 -13.80 -10.79
N PHE A 299 4.35 -13.61 -11.33
CA PHE A 299 3.64 -12.34 -11.21
C PHE A 299 2.99 -12.18 -9.84
N GLU A 300 3.28 -11.08 -9.14
CA GLU A 300 2.82 -10.87 -7.77
C GLU A 300 1.41 -10.27 -7.73
N LEU A 301 0.69 -10.56 -6.64
CA LEU A 301 -0.60 -9.94 -6.35
C LEU A 301 -0.59 -9.43 -4.91
N THR A 302 -0.73 -8.13 -4.73
CA THR A 302 -0.72 -7.46 -3.42
C THR A 302 -1.98 -6.63 -3.24
N ILE A 303 -2.22 -6.17 -2.01
CA ILE A 303 -3.25 -5.16 -1.74
C ILE A 303 -2.70 -4.07 -0.82
N ALA A 304 -3.24 -2.87 -0.95
CA ALA A 304 -3.27 -1.91 0.15
C ALA A 304 -4.31 -2.35 1.19
N ALA A 305 -3.94 -2.33 2.46
CA ALA A 305 -4.70 -2.95 3.54
C ALA A 305 -4.97 -1.97 4.70
N PRO A 306 -6.24 -1.79 5.12
CA PRO A 306 -6.59 -0.86 6.20
C PRO A 306 -5.96 -1.24 7.55
N CYS A 307 -5.51 -0.22 8.29
CA CYS A 307 -5.23 -0.33 9.72
C CYS A 307 -6.35 0.27 10.62
N GLY A 308 -7.42 0.79 10.03
CA GLY A 308 -8.63 1.22 10.74
C GLY A 308 -9.54 0.03 11.10
N PRO A 309 -9.92 -0.18 12.38
CA PRO A 309 -10.66 -1.36 12.81
C PRO A 309 -11.98 -1.62 12.09
N SER A 310 -12.82 -0.60 11.88
CA SER A 310 -14.07 -0.75 11.11
C SER A 310 -13.87 -1.33 9.71
N ASN A 311 -12.68 -1.11 9.13
CA ASN A 311 -12.36 -1.44 7.77
C ASN A 311 -11.70 -2.83 7.72
N PHE A 312 -10.72 -3.12 8.60
CA PHE A 312 -10.11 -4.46 8.66
C PHE A 312 -11.03 -5.53 9.25
N GLU A 313 -11.90 -5.20 10.22
CA GLU A 313 -12.87 -6.13 10.81
C GLU A 313 -13.98 -6.53 9.80
N THR A 314 -14.10 -5.80 8.68
CA THR A 314 -14.98 -6.11 7.54
C THR A 314 -14.33 -7.04 6.51
N LEU A 315 -13.00 -7.20 6.52
CA LEU A 315 -12.28 -8.02 5.53
C LEU A 315 -12.34 -9.52 5.81
N ARG A 316 -12.54 -10.31 4.75
CA ARG A 316 -12.45 -11.78 4.78
C ARG A 316 -10.98 -12.26 4.70
N VAL A 317 -10.16 -11.77 5.63
CA VAL A 317 -8.69 -11.88 5.58
C VAL A 317 -8.18 -13.29 5.27
N ARG A 318 -8.71 -14.32 5.94
CA ARG A 318 -8.31 -15.73 5.72
C ARG A 318 -8.66 -16.25 4.32
N GLU A 319 -9.72 -15.74 3.69
CA GLU A 319 -10.12 -16.12 2.32
C GLU A 319 -9.35 -15.32 1.25
N MET A 320 -8.81 -14.16 1.61
CA MET A 320 -7.99 -13.32 0.73
C MET A 320 -6.52 -13.78 0.71
N ASP A 321 -5.95 -14.13 1.86
CA ASP A 321 -4.51 -14.45 1.99
C ASP A 321 -3.97 -15.51 1.01
N PRO A 322 -4.69 -16.60 0.66
CA PRO A 322 -4.20 -17.62 -0.27
C PRO A 322 -3.82 -17.08 -1.65
N TYR A 323 -4.40 -15.96 -2.09
CA TYR A 323 -4.15 -15.37 -3.42
C TYR A 323 -3.04 -14.32 -3.43
N LEU A 324 -2.65 -13.81 -2.25
CA LEU A 324 -1.75 -12.66 -2.12
C LEU A 324 -0.30 -13.07 -1.89
N SER A 325 0.63 -12.36 -2.54
CA SER A 325 2.06 -12.38 -2.28
C SER A 325 2.36 -11.78 -0.90
N PHE A 326 1.89 -10.55 -0.66
CA PHE A 326 1.96 -9.84 0.62
C PHE A 326 0.88 -8.74 0.72
N TRP A 327 0.74 -8.16 1.92
CA TRP A 327 -0.23 -7.12 2.28
C TRP A 327 0.50 -5.82 2.62
N ASN A 328 0.20 -4.72 1.91
CA ASN A 328 0.72 -3.39 2.19
C ASN A 328 -0.15 -2.71 3.27
N LEU A 329 0.22 -2.85 4.55
CA LEU A 329 -0.54 -2.25 5.65
C LEU A 329 -0.44 -0.72 5.60
N MET A 330 -1.55 -0.04 5.35
CA MET A 330 -1.65 1.42 5.39
C MET A 330 -1.62 1.90 6.85
N ALA A 331 -0.42 1.92 7.41
CA ALA A 331 -0.16 2.17 8.83
C ALA A 331 0.01 3.66 9.16
N TYR A 332 -0.84 4.48 8.55
CA TYR A 332 -0.86 5.94 8.62
C TYR A 332 -2.30 6.47 8.59
N ASP A 333 -2.45 7.79 8.70
CA ASP A 333 -3.73 8.51 8.79
C ASP A 333 -4.68 8.05 9.90
N TYR A 334 -4.08 7.72 11.05
CA TYR A 334 -4.78 7.47 12.31
C TYR A 334 -5.32 8.74 12.99
N ALA A 335 -4.91 9.93 12.50
CA ALA A 335 -5.36 11.22 12.99
C ALA A 335 -5.34 12.26 11.85
N GLY A 336 -6.34 13.13 11.77
CA GLY A 336 -6.43 14.16 10.72
C GLY A 336 -7.56 15.18 10.90
N SER A 337 -7.95 15.83 9.80
CA SER A 337 -8.94 16.93 9.78
C SER A 337 -10.37 16.54 10.19
N TRP A 338 -10.63 15.24 10.29
CA TRP A 338 -11.91 14.63 10.68
C TRP A 338 -12.05 14.42 12.20
N ASP A 339 -10.97 14.55 12.97
CA ASP A 339 -10.96 14.37 14.42
C ASP A 339 -11.31 15.65 15.19
N SER A 340 -11.51 15.53 16.51
CA SER A 340 -11.71 16.65 17.43
C SER A 340 -10.48 17.01 18.27
N THR A 341 -9.46 16.15 18.29
CA THR A 341 -8.17 16.37 18.98
C THR A 341 -7.01 16.07 18.05
N ALA A 342 -5.92 16.82 18.18
CA ALA A 342 -4.67 16.54 17.48
C ALA A 342 -4.11 15.19 17.94
N GLY A 343 -3.40 14.48 17.06
CA GLY A 343 -2.90 13.14 17.35
C GLY A 343 -1.61 12.79 16.63
N HIS A 344 -1.16 11.55 16.81
CA HIS A 344 -0.16 10.94 15.94
C HIS A 344 -0.88 10.20 14.82
N HIS A 345 -0.50 10.42 13.56
CA HIS A 345 -1.19 9.78 12.44
C HIS A 345 -0.61 8.41 12.06
N ALA A 346 0.53 7.99 12.63
CA ALA A 346 1.23 6.75 12.25
C ALA A 346 1.96 6.07 13.44
N ASN A 347 1.35 6.06 14.62
CA ASN A 347 1.93 5.42 15.82
C ASN A 347 1.85 3.89 15.78
N ILE A 348 2.97 3.21 16.07
CA ILE A 348 3.01 1.75 16.12
C ILE A 348 2.18 1.20 17.26
N PHE A 349 2.39 1.72 18.47
CA PHE A 349 1.65 1.33 19.66
C PHE A 349 0.62 2.40 20.03
N GLY A 350 -0.50 1.97 20.62
CA GLY A 350 -1.50 2.86 21.18
C GLY A 350 -1.23 3.16 22.65
N ALA A 351 -1.64 4.34 23.13
CA ALA A 351 -1.60 4.68 24.56
C ALA A 351 -2.48 3.77 25.45
N ARG A 352 -3.32 2.93 24.82
CA ARG A 352 -4.08 1.82 25.42
C ARG A 352 -4.11 0.63 24.44
N PRO A 353 -4.33 -0.62 24.89
CA PRO A 353 -4.37 -1.81 24.03
C PRO A 353 -5.46 -1.80 22.93
N ASP A 354 -6.50 -0.99 23.13
CA ASP A 354 -7.64 -0.82 22.22
C ASP A 354 -7.53 0.39 21.28
N ALA A 355 -6.58 1.31 21.54
CA ALA A 355 -6.41 2.54 20.78
C ALA A 355 -5.92 2.26 19.33
N LEU A 356 -6.25 3.18 18.42
CA LEU A 356 -5.85 3.10 17.02
C LEU A 356 -4.30 3.12 16.92
N SER A 357 -3.76 2.07 16.31
CA SER A 357 -2.34 1.76 16.32
C SER A 357 -2.04 0.62 15.34
N THR A 358 -0.81 0.57 14.82
CA THR A 358 -0.39 -0.48 13.88
C THR A 358 -0.31 -1.85 14.53
N ASP A 359 0.10 -1.91 15.80
CA ASP A 359 0.08 -3.12 16.63
C ASP A 359 -1.33 -3.74 16.72
N ARG A 360 -2.39 -2.93 16.92
CA ARG A 360 -3.77 -3.45 16.92
C ARG A 360 -4.13 -4.08 15.58
N ALA A 361 -3.74 -3.49 14.46
CA ALA A 361 -3.97 -4.05 13.13
C ALA A 361 -3.19 -5.35 12.92
N ILE A 362 -1.89 -5.38 13.22
CA ILE A 362 -1.05 -6.58 13.07
C ILE A 362 -1.55 -7.73 13.95
N ARG A 363 -1.96 -7.45 15.19
CA ARG A 363 -2.61 -8.45 16.06
C ARG A 363 -3.88 -9.02 15.42
N PHE A 364 -4.70 -8.21 14.74
CA PHE A 364 -5.88 -8.70 14.03
C PHE A 364 -5.52 -9.56 12.80
N PHE A 365 -4.59 -9.11 11.95
CA PHE A 365 -4.19 -9.88 10.76
C PHE A 365 -3.51 -11.22 11.13
N THR A 366 -2.69 -11.23 12.18
CA THR A 366 -1.95 -12.43 12.64
C THR A 366 -2.76 -13.38 13.52
N ASP A 367 -3.81 -12.92 14.21
CA ASP A 367 -4.69 -13.76 15.05
C ASP A 367 -5.23 -14.96 14.23
N PRO A 368 -4.88 -16.22 14.58
CA PRO A 368 -5.34 -17.40 13.87
C PRO A 368 -6.87 -17.52 13.79
N ALA A 369 -7.62 -16.92 14.71
CA ALA A 369 -9.08 -16.90 14.70
C ALA A 369 -9.69 -15.82 13.78
N ARG A 370 -8.88 -14.90 13.23
CA ARG A 370 -9.30 -13.81 12.33
C ARG A 370 -8.70 -13.98 10.93
N GLY A 371 -7.45 -13.58 10.75
CA GLY A 371 -6.70 -13.78 9.51
C GLY A 371 -5.87 -15.06 9.54
N GLY A 372 -5.02 -15.19 10.55
CA GLY A 372 -3.92 -16.17 10.55
C GLY A 372 -2.85 -15.84 9.50
N VAL A 373 -2.74 -14.57 9.09
CA VAL A 373 -1.75 -14.12 8.11
C VAL A 373 -0.36 -14.27 8.70
N ARG A 374 0.52 -14.92 7.95
CA ARG A 374 1.95 -15.03 8.27
C ARG A 374 2.57 -13.64 8.42
N PRO A 375 3.28 -13.32 9.52
CA PRO A 375 3.86 -11.98 9.70
C PRO A 375 4.80 -11.57 8.56
N ASP A 376 5.54 -12.52 7.97
CA ASP A 376 6.40 -12.28 6.81
C ASP A 376 5.66 -11.87 5.52
N LYS A 377 4.31 -11.94 5.50
CA LYS A 377 3.46 -11.38 4.44
C LYS A 377 2.90 -9.99 4.77
N LEU A 378 3.18 -9.41 5.94
CA LEU A 378 2.70 -8.10 6.35
C LEU A 378 3.80 -7.04 6.14
N VAL A 379 3.53 -6.02 5.34
CA VAL A 379 4.48 -4.95 4.98
C VAL A 379 4.03 -3.65 5.64
N LEU A 380 4.92 -3.02 6.41
CA LEU A 380 4.61 -1.84 7.22
C LEU A 380 4.60 -0.55 6.38
N GLY A 381 3.43 0.07 6.21
CA GLY A 381 3.32 1.40 5.63
C GLY A 381 3.98 2.48 6.50
N ILE A 382 4.68 3.41 5.84
CA ILE A 382 5.38 4.55 6.45
C ILE A 382 5.03 5.80 5.62
N PRO A 383 4.44 6.84 6.23
CA PRO A 383 4.11 8.06 5.52
C PRO A 383 5.36 8.89 5.22
N LEU A 384 5.50 9.35 3.98
CA LEU A 384 6.51 10.32 3.55
C LEU A 384 5.95 11.76 3.59
N TYR A 385 5.03 12.00 4.51
CA TYR A 385 4.31 13.25 4.75
C TYR A 385 3.93 13.35 6.23
N GLY A 386 3.42 14.51 6.63
CA GLY A 386 2.84 14.73 7.94
C GLY A 386 1.46 15.37 7.91
N ARG A 387 0.61 15.00 8.87
CA ARG A 387 -0.71 15.59 9.13
C ARG A 387 -0.59 16.73 10.14
N SER A 388 -1.11 17.91 9.80
CA SER A 388 -1.00 19.13 10.60
C SER A 388 -2.30 19.58 11.27
N PHE A 389 -2.16 20.23 12.44
CA PHE A 389 -3.23 20.67 13.32
C PHE A 389 -2.87 22.05 13.89
N THR A 390 -3.72 23.06 13.71
CA THR A 390 -3.47 24.43 14.18
C THR A 390 -4.28 24.79 15.43
N ASN A 391 -3.84 25.84 16.13
CA ASN A 391 -4.43 26.32 17.39
C ASN A 391 -4.37 25.32 18.57
N THR A 392 -3.51 24.30 18.49
CA THR A 392 -3.42 23.18 19.43
C THR A 392 -2.21 23.25 20.37
N ASP A 393 -2.35 22.73 21.59
CA ASP A 393 -1.25 22.60 22.55
C ASP A 393 -0.39 21.35 22.30
N GLY A 394 -0.83 20.45 21.41
CA GLY A 394 -0.12 19.21 21.05
C GLY A 394 -1.03 17.99 20.95
N PRO A 395 -0.48 16.79 20.68
CA PRO A 395 -1.26 15.57 20.56
C PRO A 395 -2.05 15.26 21.85
N GLY A 396 -3.28 14.78 21.69
CA GLY A 396 -4.24 14.56 22.78
C GLY A 396 -5.05 15.82 23.18
N THR A 397 -4.76 16.99 22.62
CA THR A 397 -5.49 18.24 22.92
C THR A 397 -6.35 18.69 21.73
N PRO A 398 -7.40 19.52 21.94
CA PRO A 398 -8.21 20.06 20.85
C PRO A 398 -7.41 20.88 19.83
N PHE A 399 -7.95 21.03 18.63
CA PHE A 399 -7.39 21.87 17.57
C PHE A 399 -8.48 22.67 16.85
N GLN A 400 -8.09 23.65 16.05
CA GLN A 400 -8.98 24.39 15.16
C GLN A 400 -8.28 24.69 13.83
N GLY A 401 -8.73 24.00 12.78
CA GLY A 401 -8.10 24.03 11.45
C GLY A 401 -6.81 23.21 11.38
N VAL A 402 -6.34 22.97 10.15
CA VAL A 402 -5.16 22.11 9.87
C VAL A 402 -3.98 22.87 9.25
N GLY A 403 -4.08 24.19 9.10
CA GLY A 403 -3.08 25.02 8.44
C GLY A 403 -3.03 24.85 6.91
N PRO A 404 -1.96 25.33 6.26
CA PRO A 404 -1.68 25.10 4.85
C PRO A 404 -1.06 23.69 4.65
N GLY A 405 -0.25 23.49 3.63
CA GLY A 405 0.49 22.26 3.37
C GLY A 405 1.43 22.40 2.18
N SER A 406 2.08 21.30 1.76
CA SER A 406 2.97 21.30 0.59
C SER A 406 2.21 21.34 -0.74
N TRP A 407 1.07 20.64 -0.79
CA TRP A 407 0.21 20.55 -1.98
C TRP A 407 -1.28 20.70 -1.64
N GLU A 408 -1.67 20.25 -0.45
CA GLU A 408 -3.05 20.21 0.05
C GLU A 408 -3.07 20.68 1.51
N ALA A 409 -4.13 21.37 1.93
CA ALA A 409 -4.23 21.90 3.29
C ALA A 409 -4.30 20.76 4.33
N GLY A 410 -3.48 20.85 5.37
CA GLY A 410 -3.36 19.82 6.40
C GLY A 410 -2.31 18.74 6.15
N THR A 411 -1.56 18.82 5.04
CA THR A 411 -0.58 17.81 4.63
C THR A 411 0.72 18.44 4.12
N TYR A 412 1.83 18.16 4.79
CA TYR A 412 3.18 18.59 4.38
C TYR A 412 4.03 17.39 3.95
N ASP A 413 4.80 17.49 2.87
CA ASP A 413 5.79 16.48 2.47
C ASP A 413 6.87 16.35 3.55
N TYR A 414 7.36 15.13 3.83
CA TYR A 414 8.41 14.91 4.84
C TYR A 414 9.68 15.73 4.55
N LYS A 415 10.04 15.91 3.28
CA LYS A 415 11.16 16.77 2.84
C LYS A 415 11.03 18.26 3.21
N ALA A 416 9.83 18.72 3.60
CA ALA A 416 9.55 20.08 4.04
C ALA A 416 9.45 20.23 5.59
N LEU A 417 9.55 19.12 6.33
CA LEU A 417 9.45 19.08 7.80
C LEU A 417 10.84 18.89 8.44
N PRO A 418 11.07 19.29 9.70
CA PRO A 418 10.20 20.11 10.55
C PRO A 418 10.03 21.54 10.00
N LEU A 419 8.88 22.15 10.29
CA LEU A 419 8.58 23.52 9.86
C LEU A 419 9.50 24.56 10.55
N PRO A 420 9.87 25.67 9.88
CA PRO A 420 10.66 26.73 10.50
C PRO A 420 10.02 27.29 11.77
N GLY A 421 10.74 27.18 12.90
CA GLY A 421 10.28 27.55 14.24
C GLY A 421 9.80 26.37 15.10
N ALA A 422 9.41 25.26 14.49
CA ALA A 422 8.97 24.06 15.20
C ALA A 422 10.14 23.27 15.80
N ARG A 423 9.85 22.49 16.84
CA ARG A 423 10.77 21.53 17.47
C ARG A 423 10.28 20.12 17.21
N GLU A 424 11.13 19.29 16.60
CA GLU A 424 10.88 17.86 16.39
C GLU A 424 10.93 17.09 17.73
N SER A 425 10.07 16.10 17.89
CA SER A 425 10.00 15.21 19.05
C SER A 425 9.66 13.77 18.63
N PHE A 426 10.12 12.81 19.43
CA PHE A 426 9.87 11.37 19.26
C PHE A 426 9.37 10.79 20.58
N ASP A 427 8.27 10.04 20.52
CA ASP A 427 7.73 9.23 21.62
C ASP A 427 8.19 7.77 21.42
N PRO A 428 9.09 7.23 22.27
CA PRO A 428 9.59 5.87 22.16
C PRO A 428 8.61 4.80 22.68
N ALA A 429 7.55 5.18 23.39
CA ALA A 429 6.51 4.26 23.86
C ALA A 429 5.42 4.04 22.80
N LEU A 430 5.06 5.09 22.04
CA LEU A 430 4.14 5.01 20.89
C LEU A 430 4.86 4.65 19.56
N VAL A 431 6.17 4.86 19.51
CA VAL A 431 7.01 4.84 18.28
C VAL A 431 6.47 5.82 17.24
N ALA A 432 6.27 7.06 17.67
CA ALA A 432 5.61 8.10 16.89
C ALA A 432 6.38 9.42 17.00
N ALA A 433 6.35 10.24 15.96
CA ALA A 433 7.04 11.52 15.93
C ALA A 433 6.14 12.67 15.43
N GLY A 434 6.71 13.86 15.45
CA GLY A 434 6.14 15.08 14.91
C GLY A 434 6.98 16.30 15.28
N CYS A 435 6.49 17.49 14.96
CA CYS A 435 7.05 18.75 15.44
C CYS A 435 5.98 19.73 15.92
N HIS A 436 6.28 20.49 16.97
CA HIS A 436 5.41 21.55 17.50
C HIS A 436 6.07 22.91 17.38
N ASP A 437 5.34 23.89 16.85
CA ASP A 437 5.65 25.31 17.00
C ASP A 437 4.72 25.90 18.08
N PRO A 438 5.22 26.19 19.30
CA PRO A 438 4.39 26.71 20.39
C PRO A 438 3.98 28.18 20.20
N ALA A 439 4.61 28.93 19.30
CA ALA A 439 4.23 30.31 18.99
C ALA A 439 3.11 30.35 17.94
N LYS A 440 3.11 29.44 16.96
CA LYS A 440 2.00 29.24 16.01
C LYS A 440 0.87 28.37 16.55
N ARG A 441 1.12 27.62 17.64
CA ARG A 441 0.25 26.53 18.14
C ARG A 441 -0.04 25.49 17.05
N GLU A 442 0.99 25.13 16.29
CA GLU A 442 0.91 24.21 15.15
C GLU A 442 1.63 22.90 15.51
N TRP A 443 0.91 21.78 15.49
CA TRP A 443 1.44 20.43 15.60
C TRP A 443 1.41 19.77 14.22
N VAL A 444 2.49 19.11 13.83
CA VAL A 444 2.53 18.24 12.64
C VAL A 444 3.05 16.87 13.08
N SER A 445 2.25 15.81 12.96
CA SER A 445 2.75 14.45 13.15
C SER A 445 3.24 13.88 11.83
N TYR A 446 4.42 13.26 11.84
CA TYR A 446 5.09 12.59 10.72
C TYR A 446 6.09 11.58 11.28
N ASP A 447 6.69 10.72 10.44
CA ASP A 447 7.83 9.90 10.86
C ASP A 447 9.16 10.69 10.79
N SER A 448 9.88 10.75 11.90
CA SER A 448 11.24 11.29 11.91
C SER A 448 12.25 10.22 11.49
N VAL A 449 13.51 10.62 11.29
CA VAL A 449 14.61 9.66 11.08
C VAL A 449 14.77 8.73 12.31
N GLU A 450 14.34 9.16 13.49
CA GLU A 450 14.37 8.34 14.71
C GLU A 450 13.23 7.33 14.79
N SER A 451 11.97 7.74 14.53
CA SER A 451 10.85 6.79 14.49
C SER A 451 11.00 5.79 13.32
N ALA A 452 11.48 6.24 12.15
CA ALA A 452 11.80 5.34 11.03
C ALA A 452 12.89 4.31 11.40
N ARG A 453 13.94 4.70 12.16
CA ARG A 453 14.93 3.75 12.69
C ARG A 453 14.30 2.71 13.60
N ALA A 454 13.42 3.12 14.50
CA ALA A 454 12.74 2.24 15.45
C ALA A 454 11.75 1.28 14.75
N LYS A 455 10.97 1.79 13.79
CA LYS A 455 10.09 0.99 12.92
C LYS A 455 10.88 -0.10 12.17
N GLY A 456 12.01 0.27 11.56
CA GLY A 456 12.86 -0.66 10.81
C GLY A 456 13.75 -1.59 11.63
N ALA A 457 13.99 -1.33 12.93
CA ALA A 457 15.10 -1.94 13.66
C ALA A 457 15.04 -3.47 13.83
N LEU A 458 16.24 -4.04 13.99
CA LEU A 458 16.51 -5.46 14.25
C LEU A 458 16.34 -5.77 15.73
N ALA A 459 15.57 -6.81 16.06
CA ALA A 459 15.45 -7.38 17.39
C ALA A 459 16.81 -7.84 17.94
N ARG A 460 17.49 -7.05 18.78
CA ARG A 460 18.80 -7.45 19.32
C ARG A 460 18.71 -8.30 20.59
N SER A 461 18.49 -9.59 20.35
CA SER A 461 18.89 -10.71 21.22
C SER A 461 18.47 -10.61 22.68
N LEU A 462 17.16 -10.60 22.94
CA LEU A 462 16.62 -10.72 24.31
C LEU A 462 16.92 -12.07 24.99
N GLU A 463 17.28 -13.12 24.24
CA GLU A 463 17.65 -14.43 24.81
C GLU A 463 19.02 -14.43 25.53
N ALA A 464 19.93 -13.52 25.18
CA ALA A 464 21.32 -13.52 25.67
C ALA A 464 21.47 -13.18 27.18
N SER A 465 20.39 -12.78 27.84
CA SER A 465 20.38 -12.39 29.28
C SER A 465 19.33 -13.13 30.11
N LEU A 466 18.59 -14.10 29.54
CA LEU A 466 17.48 -14.78 30.23
C LEU A 466 17.63 -16.30 30.38
N CYS A 467 18.66 -16.93 29.79
CA CYS A 467 18.88 -18.37 29.93
C CYS A 467 20.33 -18.72 30.31
N SER A 468 20.62 -18.69 31.61
CA SER A 468 21.82 -19.33 32.21
C SER A 468 21.61 -19.56 33.70
N PRO A 469 21.10 -20.73 34.12
CA PRO A 469 21.19 -21.15 35.52
C PRO A 469 22.66 -21.40 35.86
N LEU A 470 23.28 -20.49 36.61
CA LEU A 470 24.64 -20.67 37.12
C LEU A 470 24.70 -21.98 37.93
N PRO A 471 25.55 -22.97 37.57
CA PRO A 471 25.69 -24.17 38.36
C PRO A 471 26.32 -23.81 39.71
N LEU A 472 25.60 -24.09 40.80
CA LEU A 472 26.11 -23.98 42.17
C LEU A 472 27.27 -24.95 42.37
N ARG A 473 28.49 -24.46 42.13
CA ARG A 473 29.71 -25.21 42.39
C ARG A 473 30.06 -25.10 43.87
N GLU A 474 29.67 -26.12 44.64
CA GLU A 474 30.13 -26.28 46.01
C GLU A 474 31.67 -26.29 46.07
N LEU A 475 32.22 -25.60 47.07
CA LEU A 475 33.64 -25.66 47.43
C LEU A 475 33.75 -25.96 48.93
N PRO A 476 34.50 -26.99 49.35
CA PRO A 476 34.50 -27.44 50.74
C PRO A 476 35.34 -26.55 51.67
N GLY A 477 34.66 -25.98 52.67
CA GLY A 477 35.11 -25.70 54.03
C GLY A 477 36.53 -25.18 54.32
N SER A 478 36.62 -23.96 54.87
CA SER A 478 37.64 -23.58 55.85
C SER A 478 37.12 -22.50 56.83
N ARG A 479 37.88 -22.18 57.90
CA ARG A 479 37.33 -21.65 59.16
C ARG A 479 37.51 -20.14 59.38
N ILE A 480 36.44 -19.50 59.87
CA ILE A 480 36.39 -18.53 60.99
C ILE A 480 37.57 -17.56 61.17
N ARG A 481 37.33 -16.25 60.98
CA ARG A 481 37.52 -15.18 61.99
C ARG A 481 36.94 -13.82 61.55
N ARG A 482 36.37 -13.08 62.50
CA ARG A 482 36.28 -11.59 62.48
C ARG A 482 37.43 -11.05 63.36
N PRO A 483 37.87 -9.78 63.27
CA PRO A 483 37.13 -8.70 63.97
C PRO A 483 37.19 -7.28 63.34
N HIS A 484 36.39 -6.39 63.96
CA HIS A 484 36.47 -4.91 64.01
C HIS A 484 36.32 -4.01 62.76
N SER A 485 35.39 -3.05 62.94
CA SER A 485 35.19 -1.77 62.22
C SER A 485 36.17 -0.69 62.77
N PRO A 486 36.16 0.63 62.38
CA PRO A 486 35.04 1.40 61.79
C PRO A 486 35.37 2.51 60.75
N HIS A 487 34.29 3.18 60.31
CA HIS A 487 34.20 4.53 59.71
C HIS A 487 34.94 4.86 58.39
N LEU A 488 34.16 4.89 57.30
CA LEU A 488 34.22 5.98 56.33
C LEU A 488 32.78 6.37 55.95
N HIS A 489 32.41 7.64 56.12
CA HIS A 489 31.14 8.16 55.59
C HIS A 489 31.33 8.59 54.13
N LEU A 490 30.82 7.79 53.18
CA LEU A 490 30.62 8.23 51.81
C LEU A 490 29.15 8.59 51.59
N HIS A 491 28.88 9.82 51.16
CA HIS A 491 27.52 10.36 51.02
C HIS A 491 26.93 9.92 49.67
N LEU A 492 26.41 8.70 49.61
CA LEU A 492 25.78 8.15 48.40
C LEU A 492 24.40 8.78 48.15
N GLN A 493 24.32 9.66 47.16
CA GLN A 493 23.04 10.04 46.56
C GLN A 493 22.43 8.83 45.83
N PRO A 494 21.13 8.54 45.99
CA PRO A 494 20.49 7.45 45.26
C PRO A 494 20.23 7.86 43.81
N THR A 495 21.16 7.55 42.92
CA THR A 495 20.93 7.61 41.47
C THR A 495 19.91 6.55 41.08
N HIS A 496 18.63 6.94 40.96
CA HIS A 496 17.57 6.10 40.41
C HIS A 496 17.80 5.83 38.91
N ALA A 497 18.66 4.86 38.62
CA ALA A 497 18.73 4.24 37.31
C ALA A 497 17.53 3.30 37.13
N SER A 498 16.36 3.86 36.77
CA SER A 498 15.18 3.08 36.40
C SER A 498 15.43 2.38 35.07
N THR A 499 15.78 1.09 35.12
CA THR A 499 15.98 0.25 33.94
C THR A 499 14.64 -0.13 33.29
N THR A 500 14.05 0.78 32.52
CA THR A 500 12.92 0.49 31.63
C THR A 500 13.43 0.08 30.24
N PRO A 501 13.06 -1.09 29.70
CA PRO A 501 13.45 -1.54 28.37
C PRO A 501 12.61 -0.87 27.28
N HIS A 502 12.81 0.44 27.06
CA HIS A 502 12.21 1.19 25.95
C HIS A 502 13.14 1.25 24.73
N THR A 503 13.39 0.10 24.10
CA THR A 503 14.05 0.01 22.79
C THR A 503 13.04 -0.49 21.77
N ALA A 504 12.41 0.45 21.06
CA ALA A 504 11.45 0.16 20.02
C ALA A 504 12.15 -0.43 18.77
N GLU A 505 11.92 -1.72 18.53
CA GLU A 505 12.45 -2.46 17.38
C GLU A 505 11.27 -3.24 16.76
N PHE A 506 10.57 -2.72 15.73
CA PHE A 506 9.23 -3.23 15.39
C PHE A 506 9.17 -4.27 14.26
N ILE A 507 9.63 -3.94 13.04
CA ILE A 507 9.56 -4.84 11.86
C ILE A 507 10.18 -6.20 12.17
N SER A 508 11.32 -6.22 12.85
CA SER A 508 12.08 -7.45 13.04
C SER A 508 11.61 -8.28 14.23
N VAL A 509 11.18 -7.67 15.35
CA VAL A 509 10.60 -8.40 16.50
C VAL A 509 9.32 -9.14 16.09
N ASN A 510 8.52 -8.53 15.21
CA ASN A 510 7.29 -9.14 14.71
C ASN A 510 7.52 -9.95 13.42
N HIS A 511 8.77 -10.16 12.99
CA HIS A 511 9.15 -10.89 11.76
C HIS A 511 8.45 -10.40 10.47
N LEU A 512 8.07 -9.12 10.40
CA LEU A 512 7.28 -8.53 9.30
C LEU A 512 7.99 -8.64 7.94
N GLY A 513 7.20 -8.70 6.86
CA GLY A 513 7.67 -8.88 5.49
C GLY A 513 8.49 -7.72 4.93
N GLY A 514 8.33 -6.50 5.45
CA GLY A 514 9.12 -5.35 5.01
C GLY A 514 8.47 -4.01 5.35
N ALA A 515 8.80 -2.99 4.55
CA ALA A 515 8.21 -1.65 4.63
C ALA A 515 7.68 -1.16 3.27
N MET A 516 6.64 -0.33 3.33
CA MET A 516 5.99 0.34 2.20
C MET A 516 5.95 1.85 2.47
N TYR A 517 6.03 2.70 1.44
CA TYR A 517 6.10 4.15 1.61
C TYR A 517 5.10 4.89 0.70
N TRP A 518 4.25 5.71 1.31
CA TRP A 518 3.28 6.58 0.62
C TRP A 518 3.67 8.06 0.80
N GLU A 519 4.06 8.81 -0.23
CA GLU A 519 4.51 8.41 -1.57
C GLU A 519 5.92 8.95 -1.84
N LEU A 520 6.66 8.30 -2.75
CA LEU A 520 8.11 8.47 -2.89
C LEU A 520 8.59 9.92 -3.07
N SER A 521 7.78 10.79 -3.68
CA SER A 521 8.16 12.19 -3.87
C SER A 521 8.30 12.97 -2.55
N GLY A 522 7.67 12.50 -1.47
CA GLY A 522 7.71 13.13 -0.16
C GLY A 522 9.03 12.95 0.61
N ASP A 523 9.85 11.93 0.28
CA ASP A 523 11.10 11.66 0.99
C ASP A 523 12.19 12.72 0.70
N ARG A 524 13.17 12.81 1.60
CA ARG A 524 14.39 13.59 1.37
C ARG A 524 15.33 12.81 0.43
N PRO A 525 16.18 13.48 -0.37
CA PRO A 525 17.17 12.82 -1.21
C PRO A 525 18.04 11.83 -0.40
N ALA A 526 18.28 10.64 -0.93
CA ALA A 526 18.96 9.56 -0.20
C ALA A 526 20.43 9.87 0.19
N SER A 527 21.03 10.87 -0.43
CA SER A 527 22.34 11.45 -0.08
C SER A 527 22.33 12.38 1.15
N SER A 528 21.15 12.81 1.63
CA SER A 528 21.01 13.74 2.77
C SER A 528 21.33 13.15 4.14
N GLY A 529 21.49 11.83 4.25
CA GLY A 529 21.56 11.11 5.53
C GLY A 529 20.22 11.08 6.31
N ALA A 530 19.14 11.57 5.70
CA ALA A 530 17.82 11.70 6.31
C ALA A 530 16.66 11.21 5.43
N SER A 531 16.93 10.41 4.39
CA SER A 531 15.86 9.65 3.69
C SER A 531 15.27 8.61 4.63
N LEU A 532 13.95 8.55 4.75
CA LEU A 532 13.27 7.52 5.54
C LEU A 532 13.35 6.16 4.83
N VAL A 533 13.21 6.13 3.51
CA VAL A 533 13.29 4.90 2.70
C VAL A 533 14.64 4.21 2.91
N ARG A 534 15.74 4.94 2.72
CA ARG A 534 17.10 4.43 2.98
C ARG A 534 17.27 4.03 4.44
N THR A 535 16.82 4.86 5.38
CA THR A 535 16.94 4.61 6.83
C THR A 535 16.31 3.28 7.26
N VAL A 536 15.16 2.92 6.68
CA VAL A 536 14.44 1.67 6.99
C VAL A 536 15.04 0.49 6.22
N ARG A 537 15.31 0.63 4.91
CA ARG A 537 15.97 -0.39 4.08
C ARG A 537 17.35 -0.80 4.63
N GLU A 538 18.11 0.14 5.15
CA GLU A 538 19.38 -0.13 5.86
C GLU A 538 19.20 -1.01 7.10
N ARG A 539 18.06 -0.94 7.80
CA ARG A 539 17.79 -1.79 8.96
C ARG A 539 17.32 -3.18 8.51
N MET A 540 16.44 -3.21 7.50
CA MET A 540 15.92 -4.46 6.92
C MET A 540 17.01 -5.33 6.29
N GLU A 541 18.01 -4.76 5.59
CA GLU A 541 19.13 -5.55 5.04
C GLU A 541 19.99 -6.23 6.12
N ARG A 542 19.98 -5.70 7.36
CA ARG A 542 20.70 -6.28 8.51
C ARG A 542 19.89 -7.37 9.24
N THR A 543 18.70 -7.74 8.73
CA THR A 543 17.89 -8.84 9.27
C THR A 543 18.24 -10.18 8.63
N GLU A 544 17.86 -11.29 9.27
CA GLU A 544 18.01 -12.62 8.68
C GLU A 544 17.20 -12.73 7.37
N GLY A 545 17.82 -13.29 6.34
CA GLY A 545 17.32 -13.28 4.96
C GLY A 545 17.64 -12.01 4.15
N GLY A 546 17.97 -10.89 4.80
CA GLY A 546 18.31 -9.63 4.14
C GLY A 546 17.15 -9.06 3.29
N MET A 547 17.47 -8.32 2.22
CA MET A 547 16.47 -7.81 1.26
C MET A 547 16.10 -8.86 0.21
N ASP A 548 14.86 -8.81 -0.31
CA ASP A 548 14.44 -9.63 -1.46
C ASP A 548 15.25 -9.28 -2.72
N ARG A 549 15.99 -10.26 -3.25
CA ARG A 549 16.89 -10.10 -4.40
C ARG A 549 16.53 -10.99 -5.61
N ARG A 550 15.33 -11.61 -5.62
CA ARG A 550 14.81 -12.34 -6.80
C ARG A 550 14.79 -11.44 -8.03
N SER A 551 15.15 -11.98 -9.20
CA SER A 551 15.04 -11.22 -10.45
C SER A 551 13.57 -10.96 -10.83
N ASN A 552 13.31 -9.76 -11.33
CA ASN A 552 12.13 -9.37 -12.08
C ASN A 552 12.05 -10.07 -13.45
N TRP A 553 10.90 -9.97 -14.12
CA TRP A 553 10.70 -10.44 -15.49
C TRP A 553 10.86 -9.30 -16.50
N VAL A 554 11.44 -9.58 -17.68
CA VAL A 554 11.71 -8.56 -18.72
C VAL A 554 11.36 -8.99 -20.15
N GLU A 555 10.78 -10.18 -20.33
CA GLU A 555 10.53 -10.78 -21.66
C GLU A 555 9.02 -10.81 -21.96
N TYR A 556 8.52 -9.80 -22.68
CA TYR A 556 7.09 -9.61 -22.96
C TYR A 556 6.80 -9.61 -24.48
N PRO A 557 7.07 -10.73 -25.20
CA PRO A 557 6.88 -10.81 -26.65
C PRO A 557 5.42 -10.63 -27.10
N GLY A 558 4.46 -10.86 -26.20
CA GLY A 558 3.03 -10.60 -26.42
C GLY A 558 2.56 -9.17 -26.13
N SER A 559 3.44 -8.25 -25.72
CA SER A 559 3.07 -6.85 -25.49
C SER A 559 2.55 -6.18 -26.76
N LYS A 560 1.58 -5.27 -26.66
CA LYS A 560 1.14 -4.42 -27.79
C LYS A 560 2.21 -3.44 -28.30
N TRP A 561 3.19 -3.05 -27.47
CA TRP A 561 4.21 -2.04 -27.81
C TRP A 561 5.45 -2.67 -28.44
N GLU A 562 5.92 -2.14 -29.56
CA GLU A 562 7.02 -2.71 -30.35
C GLU A 562 8.37 -2.67 -29.60
N ASN A 563 8.71 -1.53 -28.98
CA ASN A 563 9.92 -1.40 -28.17
C ASN A 563 9.89 -2.29 -26.91
N VAL A 564 8.72 -2.52 -26.30
CA VAL A 564 8.58 -3.49 -25.19
C VAL A 564 8.81 -4.93 -25.66
N ARG A 565 8.21 -5.35 -26.78
CA ARG A 565 8.44 -6.69 -27.38
C ARG A 565 9.93 -6.95 -27.66
N LYS A 566 10.67 -5.91 -28.04
CA LYS A 566 12.12 -5.93 -28.31
C LYS A 566 13.00 -5.77 -27.07
N GLY A 567 12.42 -5.65 -25.87
CA GLY A 567 13.20 -5.41 -24.64
C GLY A 567 14.01 -4.10 -24.71
N MET A 568 13.41 -3.04 -25.26
CA MET A 568 14.02 -1.71 -25.47
C MET A 568 15.34 -1.72 -26.27
N SER A 569 15.61 -2.73 -27.09
CA SER A 569 16.67 -2.65 -28.10
C SER A 569 16.19 -1.85 -29.32
N GLY A 570 16.45 -0.54 -29.33
CA GLY A 570 16.12 0.42 -30.39
C GLY A 570 17.07 1.61 -30.36
#